data_AF-A0A9D9V698-F1
#
_entry.id   AF-A0A9D9V698-F1
#
_cell.length_a   1.000
_cell.length_b   1.000
_cell.length_c   1.000
_cell.angle_alpha   90.00
_cell.angle_beta   90.00
_cell.angle_gamma   90.00
#
_symmetry.space_group_name_H-M   'P 1'
#
loop_
_entity.id
_entity.type
_entity.pdbx_description
1 polymer ?
#
loop_
_entity_poly.entity_id
_entity_poly.type
_entity_poly.pdbx_seq_one_letter_code
_entity_poly.pdbx_strand_id
1 'polypeptide(L)'
;MLLRRTKFLGFSATYPDLVQIDHTPVDLIIVDEVTRRPIGRPYLTASIDNFSRCITGFCLTLEAPSAVSVGLCLVHSVIDKTAYLARLGVNGEWPIWGKPLVMYVDNAAAFHSEALRRGYAQHGIELRYRPLGEPQYGGIMDASHWYIDATYPHITRHNFLKHSRAW
;
A
#
# COMPACT_ATOMS: atom_id res chain seq x y z
N MET A 1 -29.65 8.61 8.89
CA MET A 1 -28.87 7.36 8.80
C MET A 1 -27.73 7.45 9.80
N LEU A 2 -27.90 6.87 11.00
CA LEU A 2 -26.99 7.02 12.13
C LEU A 2 -25.71 6.21 11.90
N LEU A 3 -24.55 6.88 11.83
CA LEU A 3 -23.22 6.28 11.77
C LEU A 3 -22.80 5.78 13.16
N ARG A 4 -22.77 4.46 13.34
CA ARG A 4 -22.20 3.80 14.53
C ARG A 4 -20.67 3.91 14.46
N ARG A 5 -20.11 4.74 15.35
CA ARG A 5 -18.67 4.78 15.68
C ARG A 5 -18.34 3.56 16.54
N THR A 6 -17.76 2.52 15.97
CA THR A 6 -17.18 1.43 16.76
C THR A 6 -15.80 1.86 17.24
N LYS A 7 -15.63 1.94 18.57
CA LYS A 7 -14.41 2.39 19.25
C LYS A 7 -13.40 1.24 19.31
N PHE A 8 -12.26 1.39 18.66
CA PHE A 8 -11.03 0.74 19.09
C PHE A 8 -10.03 1.83 19.47
N LEU A 9 -9.59 1.83 20.73
CA LEU A 9 -8.49 2.66 21.27
C LEU A 9 -8.64 4.21 21.20
N GLY A 10 -9.86 4.74 21.20
CA GLY A 10 -10.10 6.18 21.46
C GLY A 10 -9.73 7.13 20.31
N PHE A 11 -9.30 6.62 19.16
CA PHE A 11 -9.07 7.41 17.95
C PHE A 11 -10.14 7.10 16.88
N SER A 12 -10.84 8.13 16.43
CA SER A 12 -11.91 8.05 15.43
C SER A 12 -11.33 8.27 14.03
N ALA A 13 -10.74 7.26 13.41
CA ALA A 13 -10.46 7.28 11.98
C ALA A 13 -11.53 6.45 11.26
N THR A 14 -12.54 7.12 10.69
CA THR A 14 -13.66 6.44 9.99
C THR A 14 -13.35 6.26 8.49
N TYR A 15 -12.36 6.99 7.96
CA TYR A 15 -11.92 6.91 6.57
C TYR A 15 -10.40 7.15 6.52
N PRO A 16 -9.67 6.51 5.60
CA PRO A 16 -8.27 6.83 5.40
C PRO A 16 -8.15 8.21 4.74
N ASP A 17 -7.40 9.15 5.34
CA ASP A 17 -7.32 10.52 4.80
C ASP A 17 -6.19 10.65 3.78
N LEU A 18 -4.97 10.25 4.19
CA LEU A 18 -3.77 10.27 3.36
C LEU A 18 -3.22 8.86 3.27
N VAL A 19 -3.34 8.25 2.08
CA VAL A 19 -2.87 6.88 1.84
C VAL A 19 -1.65 6.91 0.95
N GLN A 20 -0.60 6.21 1.36
CA GLN A 20 0.59 6.01 0.55
C GLN A 20 0.54 4.64 -0.13
N ILE A 21 0.93 4.56 -1.39
CA ILE A 21 1.21 3.27 -2.05
C ILE A 21 2.71 3.06 -2.18
N ASP A 22 3.15 1.84 -1.86
CA ASP A 22 4.51 1.36 -2.12
C ASP A 22 4.48 -0.03 -2.75
N HIS A 23 5.54 -0.35 -3.49
CA HIS A 23 5.73 -1.62 -4.19
C HIS A 23 7.04 -2.26 -3.76
N THR A 24 6.97 -3.49 -3.25
CA THR A 24 8.15 -4.21 -2.77
C THR A 24 8.19 -5.65 -3.28
N PRO A 25 9.32 -6.14 -3.81
CA PRO A 25 9.48 -7.57 -4.04
C PRO A 25 9.49 -8.29 -2.69
N VAL A 26 8.66 -9.32 -2.55
CA VAL A 26 8.58 -10.11 -1.32
C VAL A 26 9.79 -11.02 -1.23
N ASP A 27 10.35 -11.15 -0.03
CA ASP A 27 11.50 -12.03 0.23
C ASP A 27 11.10 -13.50 0.37
N LEU A 28 10.35 -14.00 -0.60
CA LEU A 28 9.87 -15.37 -0.69
C LEU A 28 9.90 -15.83 -2.15
N ILE A 29 10.26 -17.09 -2.39
CA ILE A 29 10.16 -17.71 -3.71
C ILE A 29 8.91 -18.60 -3.71
N ILE A 30 7.97 -18.27 -4.58
CA ILE A 30 6.82 -19.14 -4.85
C ILE A 30 7.33 -20.32 -5.66
N VAL A 31 6.88 -21.52 -5.28
CA VAL A 31 7.22 -22.77 -5.94
C VAL A 31 5.95 -23.48 -6.39
N ASP A 32 6.06 -24.28 -7.45
CA ASP A 32 4.99 -25.16 -7.89
C ASP A 32 4.67 -26.22 -6.83
N GLU A 33 3.37 -26.48 -6.62
CA GLU A 33 2.91 -27.37 -5.55
C GLU A 33 3.37 -28.82 -5.76
N VAL A 34 3.35 -29.29 -7.01
CA VAL A 34 3.63 -30.68 -7.37
C VAL A 34 5.12 -30.92 -7.59
N THR A 35 5.74 -30.13 -8.47
CA THR A 35 7.13 -30.31 -8.90
C THR A 35 8.14 -29.65 -7.97
N ARG A 36 7.68 -28.77 -7.06
CA ARG A 36 8.52 -27.98 -6.14
C ARG A 36 9.55 -27.08 -6.85
N ARG A 37 9.37 -26.82 -8.15
CA ARG A 37 10.25 -25.95 -8.92
C ARG A 37 9.95 -24.47 -8.64
N PRO A 38 10.96 -23.59 -8.65
CA PRO A 38 10.75 -22.16 -8.44
C PRO A 38 9.95 -21.55 -9.58
N ILE A 39 8.88 -20.85 -9.22
CA ILE A 39 8.06 -20.04 -10.14
C ILE A 39 8.61 -18.62 -10.20
N GLY A 40 8.86 -18.00 -9.03
CA GLY A 40 9.40 -16.65 -8.98
C GLY A 40 9.16 -15.94 -7.64
N ARG A 41 9.65 -14.69 -7.56
CA ARG A 41 9.43 -13.80 -6.42
C ARG A 41 8.24 -12.89 -6.71
N PRO A 42 7.22 -12.84 -5.84
CA PRO A 42 6.07 -11.97 -6.05
C PRO A 42 6.38 -10.54 -5.63
N TYR A 43 5.65 -9.59 -6.20
CA TYR A 43 5.58 -8.21 -5.77
C TYR A 43 4.35 -7.98 -4.91
N LEU A 44 4.56 -7.26 -3.80
CA LEU A 44 3.51 -6.72 -2.96
C LEU A 44 3.36 -5.23 -3.24
N THR A 45 2.18 -4.84 -3.74
CA THR A 45 1.72 -3.45 -3.76
C THR A 45 0.87 -3.24 -2.53
N ALA A 46 1.28 -2.36 -1.61
CA ALA A 46 0.53 -2.09 -0.38
C ALA A 46 0.11 -0.62 -0.31
N SER A 47 -1.09 -0.37 0.21
CA SER A 47 -1.61 0.97 0.50
C SER A 47 -1.71 1.16 2.00
N ILE A 48 -1.07 2.19 2.54
CA ILE A 48 -0.89 2.41 3.98
C ILE A 48 -1.48 3.76 4.36
N ASP A 49 -2.37 3.77 5.35
CA ASP A 49 -2.88 5.02 5.91
C ASP A 49 -1.78 5.71 6.74
N ASN A 50 -1.53 6.99 6.47
CA ASN A 50 -0.43 7.72 7.09
C ASN A 50 -0.68 7.97 8.60
N PHE A 51 -1.94 8.11 9.01
CA PHE A 51 -2.28 8.40 10.40
C PHE A 51 -2.18 7.15 11.29
N SER A 52 -2.94 6.11 10.95
CA SER A 52 -3.02 4.86 11.73
C SER A 52 -1.87 3.90 11.47
N ARG A 53 -1.14 4.08 10.36
CA ARG A 53 -0.18 3.10 9.81
C ARG A 53 -0.80 1.75 9.43
N CYS A 54 -2.12 1.64 9.46
CA CYS A 54 -2.79 0.44 9.01
C CYS A 54 -2.66 0.27 7.51
N ILE A 55 -2.41 -0.96 7.06
CA ILE A 55 -2.56 -1.32 5.67
C ILE A 55 -4.05 -1.19 5.35
N THR A 56 -4.38 -0.36 4.38
CA THR A 56 -5.75 -0.15 3.92
C THR A 56 -6.12 -1.20 2.87
N GLY A 57 -5.18 -1.58 2.01
CA GLY A 57 -5.35 -2.66 1.04
C GLY A 57 -4.04 -3.05 0.37
N PHE A 58 -4.06 -4.14 -0.39
CA PHE A 58 -2.88 -4.64 -1.07
C PHE A 58 -3.20 -5.42 -2.35
N CYS A 59 -2.19 -5.62 -3.18
CA CYS A 59 -2.20 -6.55 -4.31
C CYS A 59 -0.89 -7.36 -4.28
N LEU A 60 -1.00 -8.68 -4.24
CA LEU A 60 0.13 -9.61 -4.30
C LEU A 60 0.08 -10.34 -5.64
N THR A 61 1.14 -10.22 -6.44
CA THR A 61 1.19 -10.78 -7.79
C THR A 61 2.60 -11.17 -8.18
N LEU A 62 2.77 -12.14 -9.09
CA LEU A 62 4.07 -12.45 -9.71
C LEU A 62 4.46 -11.43 -10.78
N GLU A 63 3.51 -10.63 -11.25
CA GLU A 63 3.74 -9.57 -12.23
C GLU A 63 4.48 -8.38 -11.62
N ALA A 64 5.28 -7.71 -12.43
CA ALA A 64 5.93 -6.47 -12.01
C ALA A 64 4.89 -5.37 -11.65
N PRO A 65 5.24 -4.41 -10.77
CA PRO A 65 4.38 -3.29 -10.43
C PRO A 65 3.86 -2.55 -11.66
N SER A 66 2.56 -2.34 -11.70
CA SER A 66 1.85 -1.73 -12.83
C SER A 66 0.62 -0.95 -12.37
N ALA A 67 0.05 -0.14 -13.27
CA ALA A 67 -1.20 0.57 -13.04
C ALA A 67 -2.35 -0.37 -12.62
N VAL A 68 -2.35 -1.61 -13.14
CA VAL A 68 -3.32 -2.65 -12.76
C VAL A 68 -3.13 -3.05 -11.30
N SER A 69 -1.89 -3.34 -10.87
CA SER A 69 -1.61 -3.69 -9.47
C SER A 69 -1.98 -2.58 -8.48
N VAL A 70 -1.78 -1.32 -8.89
CA VAL A 70 -2.20 -0.12 -8.14
C VAL A 70 -3.72 -0.04 -8.05
N GLY A 71 -4.42 -0.20 -9.18
CA GLY A 71 -5.88 -0.17 -9.21
C GLY A 71 -6.51 -1.27 -8.36
N LEU A 72 -5.98 -2.50 -8.41
CA LEU A 72 -6.44 -3.61 -7.57
C LEU A 72 -6.18 -3.33 -6.08
N CYS A 73 -5.02 -2.78 -5.74
CA CYS A 73 -4.70 -2.37 -4.37
C CYS A 73 -5.67 -1.29 -3.87
N LEU A 74 -5.99 -0.29 -4.69
CA LEU A 74 -6.95 0.76 -4.35
C LEU A 74 -8.36 0.22 -4.16
N VAL A 75 -8.84 -0.65 -5.06
CA VAL A 75 -10.15 -1.30 -4.90
C VAL A 75 -10.19 -2.06 -3.57
N HIS A 76 -9.15 -2.86 -3.29
CA HIS A 76 -9.03 -3.55 -2.02
C HIS A 76 -9.00 -2.58 -0.83
N SER A 77 -8.42 -1.39 -0.97
CA SER A 77 -8.43 -0.35 0.06
C SER A 77 -9.84 0.18 0.35
N VAL A 78 -10.64 0.40 -0.69
CA VAL A 78 -11.96 1.03 -0.58
C VAL A 78 -13.05 0.08 -0.06
N ILE A 79 -13.00 -1.20 -0.41
CA ILE A 79 -14.04 -2.17 -0.02
C ILE A 79 -13.97 -2.58 1.46
N ASP A 80 -15.11 -2.95 2.03
CA ASP A 80 -15.17 -3.65 3.32
C ASP A 80 -14.57 -5.06 3.19
N LYS A 81 -13.63 -5.41 4.07
CA LYS A 81 -12.88 -6.66 4.03
C LYS A 81 -13.55 -7.81 4.80
N THR A 82 -14.71 -7.60 5.40
CA THR A 82 -15.41 -8.63 6.19
C THR A 82 -15.62 -9.90 5.37
N ALA A 83 -16.15 -9.77 4.14
CA ALA A 83 -16.34 -10.91 3.24
C ALA A 83 -15.01 -11.52 2.76
N TYR A 84 -13.99 -10.68 2.56
CA TYR A 84 -12.65 -11.13 2.17
C TYR A 84 -12.00 -12.00 3.26
N LEU A 85 -12.05 -11.53 4.52
CA LEU A 85 -11.54 -12.27 5.68
C LEU A 85 -12.29 -13.58 5.90
N ALA A 86 -13.62 -13.55 5.79
CA ALA A 86 -14.46 -14.75 5.91
C ALA A 86 -14.08 -15.82 4.88
N ARG A 87 -13.82 -15.42 3.62
CA ARG A 87 -13.37 -16.35 2.57
C ARG A 87 -12.01 -16.97 2.86
N LEU A 88 -11.12 -16.24 3.55
CA LEU A 88 -9.81 -16.74 3.95
C LEU A 88 -9.83 -17.55 5.26
N GLY A 89 -10.98 -17.63 5.95
CA GLY A 89 -11.07 -18.26 7.27
C GLY A 89 -10.29 -17.51 8.36
N VAL A 90 -10.03 -16.21 8.16
CA VAL A 90 -9.27 -15.39 9.11
C VAL A 90 -10.23 -14.79 10.12
N ASN A 91 -10.05 -15.14 11.40
CA ASN A 91 -10.78 -14.54 12.51
C ASN A 91 -10.13 -13.21 12.88
N GLY A 92 -10.84 -12.10 12.63
CA GLY A 92 -10.37 -10.76 12.98
C GLY A 92 -11.19 -9.65 12.31
N GLU A 93 -10.87 -8.41 12.67
CA GLU A 93 -11.46 -7.22 12.04
C GLU A 93 -10.40 -6.48 11.24
N TRP A 94 -10.80 -5.93 10.10
CA TRP A 94 -10.00 -4.99 9.32
C TRP A 94 -10.80 -3.69 9.16
N PRO A 95 -10.85 -2.86 10.22
CA PRO A 95 -11.82 -1.76 10.33
C PRO A 95 -11.42 -0.50 9.54
N ILE A 96 -10.47 -0.60 8.61
CA ILE A 96 -10.05 0.51 7.75
C ILE A 96 -10.45 0.21 6.31
N TRP A 97 -11.36 1.03 5.78
CA TRP A 97 -11.85 0.95 4.41
C TRP A 97 -12.51 2.26 4.01
N GLY A 98 -12.89 2.38 2.74
CA GLY A 98 -13.49 3.57 2.18
C GLY A 98 -12.52 4.39 1.34
N LYS A 99 -13.08 5.40 0.68
CA LYS A 99 -12.38 6.20 -0.32
C LYS A 99 -11.41 7.18 0.36
N PRO A 100 -10.11 7.17 -0.01
CA PRO A 100 -9.17 8.15 0.52
C PRO A 100 -9.40 9.55 -0.03
N LEU A 101 -9.00 10.57 0.75
CA LEU A 101 -8.99 11.96 0.25
C LEU A 101 -7.78 12.21 -0.64
N VAL A 102 -6.61 11.75 -0.21
CA VAL A 102 -5.34 11.98 -0.90
C VAL A 102 -4.59 10.66 -1.05
N MET A 103 -4.11 10.41 -2.26
CA MET A 103 -3.20 9.32 -2.59
C MET A 103 -1.80 9.88 -2.80
N TYR A 104 -0.87 9.50 -1.93
CA TYR A 104 0.54 9.83 -2.03
C TYR A 104 1.29 8.68 -2.72
N VAL A 105 1.88 8.97 -3.87
CA VAL A 105 2.46 7.96 -4.75
C VAL A 105 3.88 8.34 -5.13
N ASP A 106 4.69 7.34 -5.46
CA ASP A 106 5.99 7.59 -6.08
C ASP A 106 5.82 8.09 -7.53
N ASN A 107 6.91 8.53 -8.17
CA ASN A 107 6.88 8.92 -9.59
C ASN A 107 7.02 7.72 -10.54
N ALA A 108 6.63 6.51 -10.11
CA ALA A 108 6.71 5.37 -11.01
C ALA A 108 5.75 5.56 -12.19
N ALA A 109 6.16 5.07 -13.37
CA ALA A 109 5.36 5.16 -14.60
C ALA A 109 3.94 4.59 -14.44
N ALA A 110 3.75 3.64 -13.52
CA ALA A 110 2.44 3.08 -13.17
C ALA A 110 1.42 4.16 -12.77
N PHE A 111 1.84 5.20 -12.05
CA PHE A 111 0.94 6.26 -11.55
C PHE A 111 0.67 7.35 -12.59
N HIS A 112 1.49 7.43 -13.63
CA HIS A 112 1.28 8.36 -14.75
C HIS A 112 0.32 7.82 -15.82
N SER A 113 -0.31 6.66 -15.61
CA SER A 113 -1.32 6.15 -16.54
C SER A 113 -2.57 7.04 -16.54
N GLU A 114 -3.03 7.39 -17.74
CA GLU A 114 -4.20 8.27 -17.92
C GLU A 114 -5.47 7.64 -17.33
N ALA A 115 -5.60 6.31 -17.39
CA ALA A 115 -6.73 5.58 -16.80
C ALA A 115 -6.81 5.76 -15.28
N LEU A 116 -5.67 5.63 -14.57
CA LEU A 116 -5.63 5.87 -13.13
C LEU A 116 -5.93 7.33 -12.81
N ARG A 117 -5.29 8.28 -13.51
CA ARG A 117 -5.52 9.71 -13.30
C ARG A 117 -7.00 10.09 -13.43
N ARG A 118 -7.68 9.56 -14.46
CA ARG A 118 -9.13 9.73 -14.64
C ARG A 118 -9.95 9.08 -13.55
N GLY A 119 -9.60 7.86 -13.14
CA GLY A 119 -10.26 7.17 -12.03
C GLY A 119 -10.21 7.98 -10.73
N TYR A 120 -9.03 8.47 -10.35
CA TYR A 120 -8.87 9.32 -9.17
C TYR A 120 -9.69 10.61 -9.27
N ALA A 121 -9.62 11.32 -10.40
CA ALA A 121 -10.39 12.54 -10.63
C ALA A 121 -11.91 12.30 -10.57
N GLN A 122 -12.41 11.24 -11.22
CA GLN A 122 -13.83 10.87 -11.21
C GLN A 122 -14.33 10.55 -9.79
N HIS A 123 -13.48 9.95 -8.97
CA HIS A 123 -13.80 9.63 -7.59
C HIS A 123 -13.48 10.77 -6.62
N GLY A 124 -12.96 11.91 -7.07
CA GLY A 124 -12.59 13.05 -6.21
C GLY A 124 -11.48 12.70 -5.23
N ILE A 125 -10.52 11.89 -5.67
CA ILE A 125 -9.31 11.52 -4.93
C ILE A 125 -8.17 12.39 -5.46
N GLU A 126 -7.50 13.13 -4.58
CA GLU A 126 -6.35 13.94 -4.94
C GLU A 126 -5.11 13.06 -5.11
N LEU A 127 -4.42 13.16 -6.25
CA LEU A 127 -3.13 12.51 -6.45
C LEU A 127 -1.99 13.47 -6.11
N ARG A 128 -1.11 13.07 -5.20
CA ARG A 128 0.14 13.77 -4.88
C ARG A 128 1.32 12.86 -5.18
N TYR A 129 2.22 13.36 -6.01
CA TYR A 129 3.47 12.68 -6.33
C TYR A 129 4.56 13.10 -5.35
N ARG A 130 5.50 12.19 -5.09
CA ARG A 130 6.75 12.53 -4.43
C ARG A 130 7.49 13.63 -5.23
N PRO A 131 8.08 14.65 -4.61
CA PRO A 131 8.92 15.61 -5.33
C PRO A 131 10.12 14.90 -5.99
N LEU A 132 10.47 15.30 -7.21
CA LEU A 132 11.62 14.77 -7.95
C LEU A 132 12.90 15.48 -7.47
N GLY A 133 13.85 14.74 -6.92
CA GLY A 133 15.25 15.19 -6.86
C GLY A 133 15.73 15.93 -5.60
N GLU A 134 15.09 15.79 -4.43
CA GLU A 134 15.66 16.30 -3.17
C GLU A 134 15.93 15.17 -2.18
N PRO A 135 17.17 14.64 -2.12
CA PRO A 135 17.53 13.66 -1.10
C PRO A 135 17.70 14.28 0.29
N GLN A 136 17.87 15.61 0.44
CA GLN A 136 18.22 16.23 1.72
C GLN A 136 17.82 17.71 1.73
N TYR A 137 16.87 18.13 2.58
CA TYR A 137 17.05 19.14 3.65
C TYR A 137 15.73 19.41 4.39
N GLY A 138 15.65 18.89 5.61
CA GLY A 138 15.13 19.52 6.83
C GLY A 138 13.86 20.37 6.79
N GLY A 139 12.81 19.86 7.44
CA GLY A 139 11.84 20.67 8.16
C GLY A 139 10.40 20.38 7.77
N ILE A 140 9.71 19.51 8.52
CA ILE A 140 8.26 19.28 8.48
C ILE A 140 7.76 18.44 7.29
N MET A 141 8.33 18.55 6.09
CA MET A 141 7.83 17.83 4.89
C MET A 141 8.17 16.34 4.79
N ASP A 142 8.82 15.79 5.83
CA ASP A 142 9.57 14.54 5.72
C ASP A 142 9.23 13.52 6.83
N ALA A 143 8.29 13.82 7.72
CA ALA A 143 7.99 12.93 8.85
C ALA A 143 7.30 11.63 8.40
N SER A 144 6.43 11.65 7.39
CA SER A 144 5.75 10.43 6.90
C SER A 144 6.68 9.52 6.11
N HIS A 145 7.55 10.09 5.29
CA HIS A 145 8.49 9.38 4.44
C HIS A 145 9.59 8.69 5.27
N TRP A 146 10.27 9.42 6.15
CA TRP A 146 11.30 8.84 7.02
C TRP A 146 10.72 7.85 8.03
N TYR A 147 9.46 8.04 8.48
CA TYR A 147 8.88 7.16 9.48
C TYR A 147 8.59 5.75 8.96
N ILE A 148 8.10 5.59 7.72
CA ILE A 148 7.86 4.23 7.17
C ILE A 148 9.18 3.53 6.87
N ASP A 149 10.15 4.24 6.25
CA ASP A 149 11.49 3.70 5.98
C ASP A 149 12.24 3.30 7.28
N ALA A 150 12.04 4.03 8.37
CA ALA A 150 12.64 3.71 9.67
C ALA A 150 11.87 2.65 10.48
N THR A 151 10.53 2.58 10.34
CA THR A 151 9.66 1.71 11.16
C THR A 151 9.47 0.32 10.54
N TYR A 152 9.48 0.21 9.21
CA TYR A 152 9.33 -1.07 8.50
C TYR A 152 10.48 -1.30 7.51
N PRO A 153 11.72 -1.48 8.03
CA PRO A 153 12.90 -1.64 7.20
C PRO A 153 12.85 -2.84 6.25
N HIS A 154 12.01 -3.84 6.53
CA HIS A 154 11.80 -5.05 5.72
C HIS A 154 10.78 -4.87 4.59
N ILE A 155 10.01 -3.77 4.60
CA ILE A 155 8.99 -3.47 3.59
C ILE A 155 9.55 -2.52 2.53
N THR A 156 10.45 -1.60 2.90
CA THR A 156 10.96 -0.59 1.97
C THR A 156 12.29 -0.98 1.29
N ARG A 157 12.48 -0.50 0.05
CA ARG A 157 13.63 -0.83 -0.84
C ARG A 157 15.02 -0.56 -0.26
N HIS A 158 15.16 0.25 0.79
CA HIS A 158 16.47 0.78 1.20
C HIS A 158 17.34 -0.20 2.04
N ASN A 159 16.77 -1.26 2.63
CA ASN A 159 17.57 -2.22 3.43
C ASN A 159 18.02 -3.47 2.68
N PHE A 160 17.42 -3.82 1.54
CA PHE A 160 17.83 -5.02 0.81
C PHE A 160 19.18 -4.87 0.09
N LEU A 161 19.56 -3.66 -0.33
CA LEU A 161 20.86 -3.40 -0.98
C LEU A 161 22.06 -3.43 -0.01
N LYS A 162 21.83 -3.47 1.31
CA LYS A 162 22.92 -3.64 2.29
C LYS A 162 23.24 -5.11 2.59
N HIS A 163 22.36 -6.06 2.27
CA HIS A 163 22.56 -7.48 2.57
C HIS A 163 22.75 -8.39 1.33
N SER A 164 22.65 -7.87 0.10
CA SER A 164 22.94 -8.65 -1.12
C SER A 164 24.40 -8.60 -1.59
N ARG A 165 25.34 -8.27 -0.69
CA ARG A 165 26.79 -8.52 -0.87
C ARG A 165 27.30 -9.44 0.24
N ALA A 166 26.68 -10.59 0.36
CA ALA A 166 27.28 -11.78 0.93
C ALA A 166 26.48 -12.96 0.41
N TRP A 167 27.20 -13.89 -0.24
CA TRP A 167 26.74 -15.11 -0.92
C TRP A 167 26.22 -14.91 -2.35
#